data_AF-A7AW85-F1
#
_entry.id   AF-A7AW85-F1
#
_cell.length_a   1.000
_cell.length_b   1.000
_cell.length_c   1.000
_cell.angle_alpha   90.00
_cell.angle_beta   90.00
_cell.angle_gamma   90.00
#
_symmetry.space_group_name_H-M   'P 1'
#
loop_
_entity.id
_entity.type
_entity.pdbx_description
1 polymer ?
#
loop_
_entity_poly.entity_id
_entity_poly.type
_entity_poly.pdbx_seq_one_letter_code
_entity_poly.pdbx_strand_id
1 'polypeptide(L)'
;MELDLESGLLTGPFFDRNIHKNIDVCPSLCRHRGSAFRGGLAGRCLEGIIELFDTNGHHITGNAPNIIARLSYTGNIFNPKEQPVERDVHITAVDSSHYKLRYMVDIAGSWMLSITLPSGPHIAGSPFKIAIEPAEASPYTSILTCIPQNGYQTDQKEFIIEAMDGFGNLLRRGGTPFVVTCLGTGKLLSTYDCNNGQHRVMCQTEPNSQFSQLRVTLMGKDIVNSPFVLSLSTPTSSSPSSLDPFTIALERCKSVFTKQIGLHHAYADISASLVKEQREAAKSYHSTRLQIVHTLPVKFNIADPDTTLAAKRQEMIAKHQSLSEEIEELSAKVRAAEAVGKEILDELVERYDTSTRLHKDAVKAYKFVRREIDDRMYATNARHRFAASLRNGSPDAIRKHEEQKALDEAVSAYYQGSDKPENASQRIQLVTRQYMSNEVTSCITSTTPDKPNTPAFWMMEGRFKPPRPS
;
A
#
# COMPACT_ATOMS: atom_id res chain seq x y z
N MET A 1 25.44 67.98 -64.13
CA MET A 1 26.07 67.43 -65.34
C MET A 1 27.52 67.84 -65.23
N GLU A 2 28.34 66.99 -64.66
CA GLU A 2 29.78 67.21 -64.51
C GLU A 2 30.41 65.85 -64.23
N LEU A 3 31.40 65.52 -65.05
CA LEU A 3 32.34 64.44 -64.83
C LEU A 3 33.49 65.04 -64.00
N ASP A 4 33.89 64.35 -62.94
CA ASP A 4 35.24 64.49 -62.39
C ASP A 4 35.84 63.11 -62.11
N LEU A 5 37.10 63.00 -62.53
CA LEU A 5 38.01 61.89 -62.30
C LEU A 5 38.49 61.86 -60.83
N GLU A 6 39.12 60.74 -60.46
CA GLU A 6 39.93 60.53 -59.25
C GLU A 6 39.22 60.05 -57.98
N SER A 7 38.89 58.75 -57.95
CA SER A 7 39.28 57.92 -56.80
C SER A 7 39.39 56.46 -57.24
N GLY A 8 40.63 56.03 -57.50
CA GLY A 8 40.96 54.62 -57.61
C GLY A 8 40.80 53.96 -56.24
N LEU A 9 39.67 53.30 -56.02
CA LEU A 9 39.47 52.36 -54.93
C LEU A 9 38.57 51.24 -55.44
N LEU A 10 39.20 50.11 -55.76
CA LEU A 10 38.56 48.84 -56.08
C LEU A 10 37.72 48.38 -54.87
N THR A 11 36.42 48.67 -54.89
CA THR A 11 35.45 48.04 -54.00
C THR A 11 35.20 46.62 -54.48
N GLY A 12 36.10 45.70 -54.13
CA GLY A 12 35.78 44.28 -54.11
C GLY A 12 34.74 44.00 -53.02
N PRO A 13 33.80 43.06 -53.23
CA PRO A 13 32.91 42.62 -52.17
C PRO A 13 33.73 41.80 -51.17
N PHE A 14 34.38 42.49 -50.22
CA PHE A 14 34.77 41.86 -48.97
C PHE A 14 33.47 41.49 -48.27
N PHE A 15 33.03 40.27 -48.51
CA PHE A 15 32.22 39.54 -47.55
C PHE A 15 32.98 39.58 -46.23
N ASP A 16 32.57 40.49 -45.35
CA ASP A 16 32.77 40.35 -43.92
C ASP A 16 31.96 39.12 -43.49
N ARG A 17 32.47 37.95 -43.86
CA ARG A 17 32.20 36.73 -43.11
C ARG A 17 32.89 36.96 -41.77
N ASN A 18 32.18 37.65 -40.88
CA ASN A 18 32.22 37.34 -39.46
C ASN A 18 31.85 35.86 -39.35
N ILE A 19 32.82 35.00 -39.64
CA ILE A 19 32.86 33.62 -39.20
C ILE A 19 32.87 33.80 -37.69
N HIS A 20 31.69 33.80 -37.07
CA HIS A 20 31.58 33.35 -35.70
C HIS A 20 32.26 31.99 -35.71
N LYS A 21 33.55 31.97 -35.35
CA LYS A 21 34.27 30.75 -35.05
C LYS A 21 33.38 30.09 -34.02
N ASN A 22 32.63 29.08 -34.48
CA ASN A 22 31.88 28.23 -33.60
C ASN A 22 32.92 27.72 -32.63
N ILE A 23 32.85 28.21 -31.40
CA ILE A 23 33.77 27.81 -30.36
C ILE A 23 33.42 26.35 -30.10
N ASP A 24 34.21 25.45 -30.65
CA ASP A 24 34.02 24.01 -30.51
C ASP A 24 34.40 23.60 -29.08
N VAL A 25 33.42 23.70 -28.19
CA VAL A 25 33.48 23.13 -26.85
C VAL A 25 33.59 21.61 -27.00
N CYS A 26 34.58 21.00 -26.35
CA CYS A 26 34.72 19.55 -26.34
C CYS A 26 34.01 18.97 -25.10
N PRO A 27 32.85 18.31 -25.24
CA PRO A 27 32.06 17.87 -24.08
C PRO A 27 32.83 16.91 -23.16
N SER A 28 33.68 16.06 -23.73
CA SER A 28 34.47 15.05 -23.01
C SER A 28 35.64 15.64 -22.20
N LEU A 29 36.09 16.87 -22.51
CA LEU A 29 37.18 17.53 -21.80
C LEU A 29 36.68 18.51 -20.72
N CYS A 30 35.38 18.82 -20.70
CA CYS A 30 34.76 19.61 -19.64
C CYS A 30 35.04 19.02 -18.25
N ARG A 31 35.31 19.88 -17.27
CA ARG A 31 35.54 19.48 -15.87
C ARG A 31 34.45 20.04 -14.98
N HIS A 32 34.22 19.37 -13.86
CA HIS A 32 33.23 19.77 -12.88
C HIS A 32 33.77 19.59 -11.45
N ARG A 33 33.33 20.44 -10.51
CA ARG A 33 33.64 20.30 -9.08
C ARG A 33 32.60 20.97 -8.21
N GLY A 34 32.42 20.48 -6.99
CA GLY A 34 31.47 21.02 -6.00
C GLY A 34 30.47 19.98 -5.50
N SER A 35 29.67 20.37 -4.51
CA SER A 35 28.67 19.49 -3.88
C SER A 35 27.49 19.19 -4.80
N ALA A 36 27.21 20.07 -5.76
CA ALA A 36 26.16 19.89 -6.77
C ALA A 36 26.30 18.61 -7.62
N PHE A 37 27.50 18.02 -7.71
CA PHE A 37 27.73 16.80 -8.49
C PHE A 37 27.78 15.52 -7.64
N ARG A 38 27.78 15.67 -6.31
CA ARG A 38 27.89 14.56 -5.35
C ARG A 38 26.62 14.33 -4.56
N GLY A 39 25.90 15.42 -4.25
CA GLY A 39 24.75 15.41 -3.34
C GLY A 39 25.04 16.08 -2.01
N GLY A 40 24.09 15.96 -1.10
CA GLY A 40 24.11 16.65 0.19
C GLY A 40 22.81 16.47 0.96
N LEU A 41 22.53 17.38 1.88
CA LEU A 41 21.31 17.33 2.69
C LEU A 41 20.16 18.06 1.99
N ALA A 42 18.93 17.57 2.18
CA ALA A 42 17.72 18.26 1.75
C ALA A 42 17.66 19.69 2.32
N GLY A 43 17.14 20.62 1.52
CA GLY A 43 17.03 22.05 1.86
C GLY A 43 18.34 22.84 1.89
N ARG A 44 19.50 22.20 1.69
CA ARG A 44 20.77 22.94 1.54
C ARG A 44 20.97 23.37 0.08
N CYS A 45 21.48 24.58 -0.10
CA CYS A 45 21.92 25.05 -1.41
C CYS A 45 23.18 24.26 -1.82
N LEU A 46 23.08 23.51 -2.91
CA LEU A 46 24.21 22.78 -3.48
C LEU A 46 24.81 23.60 -4.61
N GLU A 47 26.14 23.76 -4.58
CA GLU A 47 26.86 24.59 -5.54
C GLU A 47 27.91 23.76 -6.29
N GLY A 48 28.13 24.12 -7.55
CA GLY A 48 29.13 23.52 -8.41
C GLY A 48 29.73 24.51 -9.39
N ILE A 49 30.92 24.20 -9.88
CA ILE A 49 31.60 24.92 -10.95
C ILE A 49 31.82 23.95 -12.10
N ILE A 50 31.50 24.39 -13.31
CA ILE A 50 31.76 23.68 -14.57
C ILE A 50 32.80 24.49 -15.33
N GLU A 51 33.84 23.83 -15.81
CA GLU A 51 34.94 24.39 -16.57
C GLU A 51 34.88 23.83 -17.99
N LEU A 52 34.73 24.71 -18.97
CA LEU A 52 34.65 24.35 -20.38
C LEU A 52 36.01 24.40 -21.05
N PHE A 53 36.29 23.37 -21.84
CA PHE A 53 37.53 23.22 -22.60
C PHE A 53 37.23 23.04 -24.08
N ASP A 54 38.12 23.56 -24.93
CA ASP A 54 38.10 23.31 -26.38
C ASP A 54 38.64 21.89 -26.70
N THR A 55 38.66 21.53 -27.99
CA THR A 55 39.21 20.25 -28.48
C THR A 55 40.71 20.09 -28.25
N ASN A 56 41.43 21.18 -27.97
CA ASN A 56 42.86 21.19 -27.68
C ASN A 56 43.17 21.13 -26.17
N GLY A 57 42.14 21.16 -25.32
CA GLY A 57 42.29 21.18 -23.86
C GLY A 57 42.60 22.56 -23.28
N HIS A 58 42.40 23.65 -24.03
CA HIS A 58 42.52 25.01 -23.54
C HIS A 58 41.16 25.53 -23.02
N HIS A 59 41.21 26.48 -22.08
CA HIS A 59 40.02 27.18 -21.63
C HIS A 59 39.42 28.01 -22.77
N ILE A 60 38.10 28.03 -22.83
CA ILE A 60 37.37 28.81 -23.83
C ILE A 60 37.55 30.31 -23.56
N THR A 61 38.17 31.01 -24.50
CA THR A 61 38.27 32.48 -24.51
C THR A 61 37.31 33.04 -25.56
N GLY A 62 36.16 33.57 -25.16
CA GLY A 62 35.15 34.09 -26.11
C GLY A 62 33.75 34.22 -25.53
N ASN A 63 32.73 34.30 -26.38
CA ASN A 63 31.33 34.31 -25.93
C ASN A 63 30.99 32.98 -25.27
N ALA A 64 30.54 33.05 -24.02
CA ALA A 64 30.24 31.90 -23.19
C ALA A 64 29.05 31.11 -23.80
N PRO A 65 29.20 29.82 -24.18
CA PRO A 65 28.12 29.04 -24.77
C PRO A 65 27.02 28.77 -23.74
N ASN A 66 25.74 28.87 -24.11
CA ASN A 66 24.67 28.59 -23.16
C ASN A 66 24.69 27.11 -22.74
N ILE A 67 24.77 26.81 -21.44
CA ILE A 67 24.67 25.42 -20.95
C ILE A 67 23.24 25.21 -20.42
N ILE A 68 22.69 24.02 -20.65
CA ILE A 68 21.39 23.62 -20.11
C ILE A 68 21.64 22.59 -19.02
N ALA A 69 21.13 22.85 -17.81
CA ALA A 69 21.09 21.86 -16.73
C ALA A 69 19.63 21.51 -16.42
N ARG A 70 19.37 20.21 -16.24
CA ARG A 70 18.08 19.68 -15.81
C ARG A 70 18.29 18.74 -14.65
N LEU A 71 17.52 18.94 -13.59
CA LEU A 71 17.55 18.10 -12.40
C LEU A 71 16.23 17.32 -12.30
N SER A 72 16.31 16.00 -12.43
CA SER A 72 15.15 15.12 -12.39
C SER A 72 15.23 14.13 -11.24
N TYR A 73 14.11 13.94 -10.55
CA TYR A 73 13.96 12.99 -9.48
C TYR A 73 13.77 11.59 -10.07
N THR A 74 14.63 10.66 -9.67
CA THR A 74 14.62 9.28 -10.17
C THR A 74 13.91 8.32 -9.22
N GLY A 75 13.50 8.80 -8.04
CA GLY A 75 12.66 8.08 -7.11
C GLY A 75 13.18 8.07 -5.68
N ASN A 76 12.24 7.79 -4.77
CA ASN A 76 12.54 7.46 -3.39
C ASN A 76 12.79 5.96 -3.29
N ILE A 77 13.80 5.55 -2.54
CA ILE A 77 14.01 4.13 -2.22
C ILE A 77 12.78 3.55 -1.48
N PHE A 78 12.02 4.40 -0.78
CA PHE A 78 10.84 3.99 0.01
C PHE A 78 9.51 4.06 -0.74
N ASN A 79 9.41 4.84 -1.83
CA ASN A 79 8.16 5.02 -2.57
C ASN A 79 8.41 5.04 -4.09
N PRO A 80 8.64 3.87 -4.71
CA PRO A 80 8.99 3.76 -6.13
C PRO A 80 7.85 4.13 -7.09
N LYS A 81 6.68 4.52 -6.57
CA LYS A 81 5.49 4.89 -7.37
C LYS A 81 5.34 6.41 -7.58
N GLU A 82 6.24 7.22 -7.03
CA GLU A 82 6.20 8.67 -7.22
C GLU A 82 6.53 9.06 -8.66
N GLN A 83 5.75 10.00 -9.22
CA GLN A 83 5.97 10.55 -10.55
C GLN A 83 7.33 11.27 -10.62
N PRO A 84 7.99 11.29 -11.79
CA PRO A 84 9.22 12.04 -11.97
C PRO A 84 8.96 13.53 -11.70
N VAL A 85 9.71 14.09 -10.75
CA VAL A 85 9.65 15.52 -10.38
C VAL A 85 10.89 16.20 -10.96
N GLU A 86 10.69 17.27 -11.72
CA GLU A 86 11.79 18.12 -12.17
C GLU A 86 11.93 19.34 -11.25
N ARG A 87 13.17 19.82 -11.10
CA ARG A 87 13.52 21.01 -10.33
C ARG A 87 14.42 21.92 -11.15
N ASP A 88 14.24 23.22 -10.95
CA ASP A 88 15.02 24.23 -11.63
C ASP A 88 16.46 24.26 -11.10
N VAL A 89 17.39 24.43 -12.03
CA VAL A 89 18.81 24.61 -11.74
C VAL A 89 19.24 25.98 -12.20
N HIS A 90 19.72 26.79 -11.27
CA HIS A 90 20.21 28.12 -11.58
C HIS A 90 21.67 28.05 -12.04
N ILE A 91 21.92 28.48 -13.28
CA ILE A 91 23.26 28.54 -13.86
C ILE A 91 23.60 30.01 -14.13
N THR A 92 24.78 30.41 -13.69
CA THR A 92 25.34 31.74 -13.91
C THR A 92 26.72 31.60 -14.54
N ALA A 93 26.95 32.27 -15.67
CA ALA A 93 28.29 32.37 -16.23
C ALA A 93 29.12 33.28 -15.32
N VAL A 94 30.26 32.77 -14.83
CA VAL A 94 31.23 33.55 -14.06
C VAL A 94 32.20 34.24 -15.02
N ASP A 95 32.65 33.50 -16.03
CA ASP A 95 33.42 34.00 -17.17
C ASP A 95 33.10 33.16 -18.42
N SER A 96 33.85 33.36 -19.51
CA SER A 96 33.70 32.64 -20.78
C SER A 96 33.82 31.11 -20.69
N SER A 97 34.50 30.60 -19.67
CA SER A 97 34.83 29.18 -19.50
C SER A 97 34.30 28.57 -18.20
N HIS A 98 33.91 29.39 -17.23
CA HIS A 98 33.44 28.95 -15.91
C HIS A 98 31.97 29.24 -15.69
N TYR A 99 31.22 28.21 -15.32
CA TYR A 99 29.80 28.31 -14.97
C TYR A 99 29.60 27.90 -13.54
N LYS A 100 28.91 28.75 -12.79
CA LYS A 100 28.46 28.44 -11.44
C LYS A 100 27.03 27.91 -11.48
N LEU A 101 26.86 26.71 -10.97
CA LEU A 101 25.61 25.97 -10.89
C LEU A 101 25.14 25.93 -9.44
N ARG A 102 23.86 26.23 -9.21
CA ARG A 102 23.21 26.26 -7.91
C ARG A 102 21.82 25.67 -7.99
N TYR A 103 21.47 24.83 -7.03
CA TYR A 103 20.09 24.37 -6.86
C TYR A 103 19.83 23.98 -5.40
N MET A 104 18.56 23.88 -5.06
CA MET A 104 18.10 23.42 -3.76
C MET A 104 16.98 22.41 -3.98
N VAL A 105 17.04 21.31 -3.26
CA VAL A 105 16.04 20.24 -3.33
C VAL A 105 15.57 19.90 -1.93
N ASP A 106 14.25 19.80 -1.79
CA ASP A 106 13.53 19.55 -0.55
C ASP A 106 13.25 18.07 -0.33
N ILE A 107 13.30 17.24 -1.37
CA ILE A 107 13.00 15.80 -1.30
C ILE A 107 14.31 15.00 -1.23
N ALA A 108 14.46 14.22 -0.16
CA ALA A 108 15.56 13.27 -0.01
C ALA A 108 15.36 12.05 -0.92
N GLY A 109 16.41 11.63 -1.61
CA GLY A 109 16.34 10.53 -2.56
C GLY A 109 17.41 10.56 -3.63
N SER A 110 17.17 9.82 -4.71
CA SER A 110 18.08 9.74 -5.86
C SER A 110 17.66 10.72 -6.95
N TRP A 111 18.58 11.58 -7.33
CA TRP A 111 18.39 12.59 -8.35
C TRP A 111 19.36 12.40 -9.51
N MET A 112 18.98 12.88 -10.68
CA MET A 112 19.81 12.86 -11.88
C MET A 112 19.98 14.28 -12.41
N LEU A 113 21.21 14.78 -12.38
CA LEU A 113 21.58 16.08 -12.95
C LEU A 113 22.15 15.87 -14.35
N SER A 114 21.38 16.27 -15.34
CA SER A 114 21.77 16.25 -16.74
C SER A 114 22.29 17.62 -17.13
N ILE A 115 23.51 17.68 -17.65
CA ILE A 115 24.12 18.91 -18.15
C ILE A 115 24.48 18.70 -19.62
N THR A 116 23.89 19.51 -20.48
CA THR A 116 24.02 19.40 -21.94
C THR A 116 24.43 20.73 -22.55
N LEU A 117 25.22 20.65 -23.61
CA LEU A 117 25.50 21.80 -24.48
C LEU A 117 24.30 22.06 -25.42
N PRO A 118 24.20 23.23 -26.07
CA PRO A 118 23.11 23.55 -27.00
C PRO A 118 23.01 22.58 -28.18
N SER A 119 24.14 22.00 -28.57
CA SER A 119 24.22 20.98 -29.62
C SER A 119 23.61 19.63 -29.22
N GLY A 120 23.19 19.47 -27.96
CA GLY A 120 22.59 18.25 -27.41
C GLY A 120 23.51 17.25 -26.68
N PRO A 121 24.85 17.24 -26.80
CA PRO A 121 25.66 16.26 -26.09
C PRO A 121 25.79 16.60 -24.61
N HIS A 122 25.85 15.56 -23.78
CA HIS A 122 26.20 15.66 -22.37
C HIS A 122 27.69 16.01 -22.20
N ILE A 123 28.00 16.82 -21.19
CA ILE A 123 29.39 17.01 -20.76
C ILE A 123 29.94 15.75 -20.08
N ALA A 124 31.26 15.67 -19.92
CA ALA A 124 31.93 14.55 -19.27
C ALA A 124 31.30 14.25 -17.89
N GLY A 125 30.94 12.98 -17.69
CA GLY A 125 30.31 12.49 -16.45
C GLY A 125 28.80 12.74 -16.34
N SER A 126 28.20 13.58 -17.18
CA SER A 126 26.74 13.76 -17.22
C SER A 126 26.09 12.58 -17.97
N PRO A 127 24.93 12.07 -17.50
CA PRO A 127 24.17 12.53 -16.33
C PRO A 127 24.77 12.09 -14.98
N PHE A 128 24.76 13.00 -14.00
CA PHE A 128 25.27 12.76 -12.65
C PHE A 128 24.20 12.16 -11.75
N LYS A 129 24.50 11.05 -11.09
CA LYS A 129 23.67 10.48 -10.02
C LYS A 129 23.99 11.16 -8.70
N ILE A 130 22.99 11.78 -8.09
CA ILE A 130 23.12 12.61 -6.90
C ILE A 130 22.27 12.00 -5.79
N ALA A 131 22.88 11.72 -4.65
CA ALA A 131 22.18 11.25 -3.47
C ALA A 131 21.90 12.42 -2.52
N ILE A 132 20.61 12.70 -2.29
CA ILE A 132 20.19 13.69 -1.29
C ILE A 132 19.76 12.94 -0.05
N GLU A 133 20.47 13.18 1.05
CA GLU A 133 20.10 12.67 2.37
C GLU A 133 19.09 13.61 3.05
N PRO A 134 18.20 13.10 3.91
CA PRO A 134 17.34 13.93 4.75
C PRO A 134 18.16 14.92 5.58
N ALA A 135 17.59 16.09 5.87
CA ALA A 135 18.20 17.05 6.79
C ALA A 135 18.06 16.57 8.26
N GLU A 136 18.48 17.43 9.20
CA GLU A 136 18.32 17.16 10.62
C GLU A 136 16.83 17.06 11.01
N ALA A 137 16.53 16.22 12.00
CA ALA A 137 15.17 16.01 12.47
C ALA A 137 14.54 17.33 12.94
N SER A 138 13.27 17.54 12.59
CA SER A 138 12.50 18.72 12.98
C SER A 138 11.34 18.31 13.89
N PRO A 139 11.09 19.06 14.98
CA PRO A 139 9.94 18.79 15.84
C PRO A 139 8.61 19.01 15.10
N TYR A 140 8.57 19.90 14.12
CA TYR A 140 7.33 20.31 13.44
C TYR A 140 6.80 19.29 12.43
N THR A 141 7.61 18.30 12.06
CA THR A 141 7.29 17.30 11.05
C THR A 141 7.44 15.88 11.56
N SER A 142 8.24 15.65 12.61
CA SER A 142 8.32 14.35 13.26
C SER A 142 7.00 14.00 13.94
N ILE A 143 6.53 12.77 13.78
CA ILE A 143 5.18 12.35 14.19
C ILE A 143 5.26 11.30 15.30
N LEU A 144 4.38 11.44 16.30
CA LEU A 144 4.09 10.41 17.28
C LEU A 144 2.83 9.63 16.87
N THR A 145 2.95 8.31 16.78
CA THR A 145 1.85 7.40 16.40
C THR A 145 1.67 6.32 17.47
N CYS A 146 0.44 6.13 17.95
CA CYS A 146 0.08 5.00 18.82
C CYS A 146 -0.16 3.76 17.97
N ILE A 147 0.47 2.64 18.32
CA ILE A 147 0.21 1.36 17.65
C ILE A 147 -1.10 0.78 18.18
N PRO A 148 -2.06 0.41 17.31
CA PRO A 148 -3.28 -0.26 17.74
C PRO A 148 -2.95 -1.66 18.28
N GLN A 149 -3.37 -1.94 19.51
CA GLN A 149 -3.27 -3.26 20.10
C GLN A 149 -4.51 -4.09 19.73
N ASN A 150 -4.34 -5.03 18.81
CA ASN A 150 -5.42 -5.90 18.37
C ASN A 150 -5.67 -7.01 19.43
N GLY A 151 -6.71 -6.86 20.24
CA GLY A 151 -7.35 -7.98 20.94
C GLY A 151 -6.89 -8.31 22.36
N TYR A 152 -5.91 -7.59 22.92
CA TYR A 152 -5.54 -7.72 24.34
C TYR A 152 -5.62 -6.37 25.03
N GLN A 153 -6.48 -6.28 26.04
CA GLN A 153 -6.61 -5.10 26.88
C GLN A 153 -5.44 -5.11 27.87
N THR A 154 -4.34 -4.49 27.48
CA THR A 154 -3.18 -4.30 28.36
C THR A 154 -3.10 -2.84 28.81
N ASP A 155 -2.62 -2.62 30.03
CA ASP A 155 -2.34 -1.27 30.54
C ASP A 155 -1.11 -0.64 29.88
N GLN A 156 -0.40 -1.39 29.04
CA GLN A 156 0.77 -0.95 28.30
C GLN A 156 0.33 -0.42 26.95
N LYS A 157 0.82 0.74 26.57
CA LYS A 157 0.63 1.33 25.24
C LYS A 157 1.98 1.49 24.56
N GLU A 158 1.99 1.18 23.28
CA GLU A 158 3.16 1.26 22.43
C GLU A 158 3.00 2.39 21.43
N PHE A 159 4.06 3.17 21.29
CA PHE A 159 4.14 4.30 20.38
C PHE A 159 5.39 4.18 19.50
N ILE A 160 5.28 4.70 18.28
CA ILE A 160 6.39 4.89 17.38
C ILE A 160 6.52 6.40 17.14
N ILE A 161 7.73 6.91 17.33
CA ILE A 161 8.13 8.23 16.87
C ILE A 161 8.81 8.04 15.52
N GLU A 162 8.31 8.68 14.48
CA GLU A 162 8.94 8.72 13.16
C GLU A 162 9.67 10.05 13.01
N ALA A 163 11.00 10.00 13.02
CA ALA A 163 11.84 11.18 12.86
C ALA A 163 11.80 11.65 11.40
N MET A 164 11.36 12.88 11.20
CA MET A 164 11.34 13.53 9.90
C MET A 164 12.11 14.84 9.93
N ASP A 165 12.71 15.21 8.81
CA ASP A 165 13.35 16.51 8.66
C ASP A 165 12.31 17.61 8.43
N GLY A 166 12.74 18.88 8.36
CA GLY A 166 11.84 20.02 8.17
C GLY A 166 11.00 20.01 6.87
N PHE A 167 11.31 19.13 5.92
CA PHE A 167 10.59 18.96 4.65
C PHE A 167 9.71 17.71 4.61
N GLY A 168 9.65 16.95 5.72
CA GLY A 168 8.87 15.72 5.82
C GLY A 168 9.60 14.48 5.28
N ASN A 169 10.91 14.55 5.05
CA ASN A 169 11.69 13.38 4.67
C ASN A 169 11.96 12.51 5.89
N LEU A 170 11.71 11.21 5.78
CA LEU A 170 12.07 10.23 6.81
C LEU A 170 13.58 10.13 6.99
N LEU A 171 14.06 10.26 8.23
CA LEU A 171 15.46 10.03 8.56
C LEU A 171 15.81 8.55 8.40
N ARG A 172 17.03 8.26 7.93
CA ARG A 172 17.51 6.88 7.71
C ARG A 172 18.39 6.34 8.83
N ARG A 173 18.84 7.21 9.71
CA ARG A 173 19.76 6.90 10.79
C ARG A 173 19.10 7.29 12.10
N GLY A 174 19.37 6.53 13.15
CA GLY A 174 19.02 6.91 14.52
C GLY A 174 19.89 8.04 15.04
N GLY A 175 19.91 8.21 16.35
CA GLY A 175 20.67 9.23 17.07
C GLY A 175 19.90 10.51 17.31
N THR A 176 18.61 10.56 16.97
CA THR A 176 17.78 11.75 17.24
C THR A 176 17.45 11.82 18.73
N PRO A 177 17.83 12.91 19.44
CA PRO A 177 17.71 12.99 20.89
C PRO A 177 16.28 13.40 21.33
N PHE A 178 15.29 12.54 21.09
CA PHE A 178 13.94 12.76 21.60
C PHE A 178 13.92 12.63 23.13
N VAL A 179 13.25 13.59 23.78
CA VAL A 179 13.00 13.55 25.22
C VAL A 179 11.54 13.16 25.43
N VAL A 180 11.33 11.97 25.99
CA VAL A 180 10.01 11.40 26.26
C VAL A 180 9.72 11.51 27.75
N THR A 181 8.57 12.08 28.09
CA THR A 181 8.11 12.27 29.46
C THR A 181 6.65 11.88 29.58
N CYS A 182 6.29 11.15 30.63
CA CYS A 182 4.88 10.94 30.96
C CYS A 182 4.46 11.95 32.03
N LEU A 183 3.32 12.59 31.83
CA LEU A 183 2.68 13.48 32.78
C LEU A 183 1.45 12.78 33.39
N GLY A 184 1.19 13.00 34.68
CA GLY A 184 0.09 12.35 35.41
C GLY A 184 0.49 10.97 35.96
N THR A 185 -0.40 9.97 35.86
CA THR A 185 -0.13 8.61 36.38
C THR A 185 0.52 7.67 35.35
N GLY A 186 0.82 8.17 34.15
CA GLY A 186 1.54 7.41 33.15
C GLY A 186 2.98 7.13 33.59
N LYS A 187 3.43 5.88 33.47
CA LYS A 187 4.82 5.48 33.72
C LYS A 187 5.51 5.16 32.39
N LEU A 188 6.62 5.83 32.12
CA LEU A 188 7.48 5.48 30.99
C LEU A 188 8.21 4.17 31.31
N LEU A 189 8.05 3.15 30.46
CA LEU A 189 8.71 1.86 30.65
C LEU A 189 10.05 1.82 29.93
N SER A 190 10.06 2.17 28.64
CA SER A 190 11.27 2.14 27.83
C SER A 190 11.17 3.03 26.60
N THR A 191 12.31 3.56 26.19
CA THR A 191 12.51 4.26 24.91
C THR A 191 13.67 3.59 24.19
N TYR A 192 13.45 3.16 22.95
CA TYR A 192 14.43 2.43 22.15
C TYR A 192 14.59 3.09 20.79
N ASP A 193 15.83 3.42 20.41
CA ASP A 193 16.16 3.88 19.07
C ASP A 193 16.39 2.67 18.15
N CYS A 194 15.58 2.58 17.10
CA CYS A 194 15.66 1.48 16.13
C CYS A 194 16.80 1.66 15.11
N ASN A 195 17.61 2.73 15.21
CA ASN A 195 18.70 3.09 14.31
C ASN A 195 18.29 3.29 12.85
N ASN A 196 17.00 3.44 12.58
CA ASN A 196 16.40 3.56 11.25
C ASN A 196 15.54 4.82 11.11
N GLY A 197 15.74 5.82 11.99
CA GLY A 197 14.92 7.03 12.06
C GLY A 197 13.61 6.86 12.84
N GLN A 198 13.33 5.67 13.38
CA GLN A 198 12.20 5.43 14.27
C GLN A 198 12.65 5.19 15.71
N HIS A 199 11.86 5.67 16.66
CA HIS A 199 12.03 5.35 18.09
C HIS A 199 10.77 4.69 18.62
N ARG A 200 10.95 3.56 19.31
CA ARG A 200 9.87 2.82 19.95
C ARG A 200 9.76 3.25 21.41
N VAL A 201 8.55 3.62 21.81
CA VAL A 201 8.25 4.10 23.16
C VAL A 201 7.18 3.21 23.76
N MET A 202 7.44 2.69 24.97
CA MET A 202 6.46 1.94 25.74
C MET A 202 6.14 2.70 27.02
N CYS A 203 4.86 2.90 27.29
CA CYS A 203 4.40 3.45 28.55
C CYS A 203 3.26 2.61 29.13
N GLN A 204 3.10 2.67 30.44
CA GLN A 204 2.01 2.04 31.16
C GLN A 204 1.12 3.12 31.77
N THR A 205 -0.20 2.92 31.72
CA THR A 205 -1.17 3.79 32.38
C THR A 205 -2.01 3.02 33.36
N GLU A 206 -2.29 3.62 34.52
CA GLU A 206 -3.26 3.06 35.46
C GLU A 206 -4.68 3.13 34.88
N PRO A 207 -5.47 2.04 34.96
CA PRO A 207 -6.80 1.93 34.33
C PRO A 207 -7.80 3.01 34.75
N ASN A 208 -7.61 3.61 35.93
CA ASN A 208 -8.54 4.56 36.55
C ASN A 208 -7.96 5.99 36.63
N SER A 209 -6.93 6.29 35.84
CA SER A 209 -6.34 7.63 35.85
C SER A 209 -7.26 8.66 35.24
N GLN A 210 -7.50 9.75 35.98
CA GLN A 210 -8.21 10.93 35.47
C GLN A 210 -7.38 11.68 34.42
N PHE A 211 -6.05 11.58 34.47
CA PHE A 211 -5.15 12.30 33.59
C PHE A 211 -3.82 11.58 33.43
N SER A 212 -3.54 11.16 32.19
CA SER A 212 -2.23 10.65 31.79
C SER A 212 -1.92 11.15 30.38
N GLN A 213 -0.77 11.76 30.19
CA GLN A 213 -0.31 12.23 28.88
C GLN A 213 1.13 11.78 28.60
N LEU A 214 1.40 11.40 27.36
CA LEU A 214 2.74 11.15 26.85
C LEU A 214 3.20 12.39 26.09
N ARG A 215 4.23 13.06 26.60
CA ARG A 215 4.84 14.23 25.99
C ARG A 215 6.18 13.86 25.40
N VAL A 216 6.35 14.11 24.10
CA VAL A 216 7.59 13.88 23.36
C VAL A 216 8.07 15.21 22.79
N THR A 217 9.31 15.57 23.13
CA THR A 217 9.94 16.82 22.68
C THR A 217 11.25 16.56 21.94
N LEU A 218 11.56 17.43 20.98
CA LEU A 218 12.84 17.49 20.27
C LEU A 218 13.36 18.93 20.35
N MET A 219 14.58 19.12 20.86
CA MET A 219 15.17 20.44 21.14
C MET A 219 14.25 21.33 22.02
N GLY A 220 13.57 20.73 22.99
CA GLY A 220 12.66 21.42 23.91
C GLY A 220 11.29 21.81 23.32
N LYS A 221 10.99 21.45 22.07
CA LYS A 221 9.70 21.69 21.41
C LYS A 221 8.92 20.40 21.25
N ASP A 222 7.61 20.45 21.46
CA ASP A 222 6.72 19.30 21.24
C ASP A 222 6.69 18.89 19.76
N ILE A 223 6.70 17.58 19.52
CA ILE A 223 6.55 17.03 18.16
C ILE A 223 5.08 16.96 17.73
N VAL A 224 4.82 16.65 16.46
CA VAL A 224 3.46 16.47 15.97
C VAL A 224 2.77 15.34 16.74
N ASN A 225 1.53 15.60 17.18
CA ASN A 225 0.74 14.75 18.08
C ASN A 225 1.23 14.65 19.54
N SER A 226 2.21 15.47 19.95
CA SER A 226 2.57 15.65 21.37
C SER A 226 1.97 16.96 21.93
N PRO A 227 1.46 16.98 23.18
CA PRO A 227 1.29 15.82 24.07
C PRO A 227 0.13 14.91 23.65
N PHE A 228 0.32 13.61 23.78
CA PHE A 228 -0.68 12.58 23.49
C PHE A 228 -1.44 12.19 24.76
N VAL A 229 -2.77 12.25 24.74
CA VAL A 229 -3.61 11.84 25.88
C VAL A 229 -3.72 10.32 25.93
N LEU A 230 -3.22 9.72 27.02
CA LEU A 230 -3.19 8.27 27.19
C LEU A 230 -4.50 7.70 27.72
N SER A 231 -5.36 8.50 28.34
CA SER A 231 -6.65 8.07 28.84
C SER A 231 -7.61 7.76 27.69
N LEU A 232 -8.17 6.55 27.69
CA LEU A 232 -9.34 6.20 26.89
C LEU A 232 -10.52 6.98 27.50
N SER A 233 -10.83 8.16 26.98
CA SER A 233 -12.19 8.65 27.11
C SER A 233 -13.08 7.60 26.45
N THR A 234 -13.92 6.93 27.23
CA THR A 234 -15.09 6.22 26.72
C THR A 234 -15.71 7.08 25.61
N PRO A 235 -15.80 6.58 24.36
CA PRO A 235 -16.13 7.42 23.21
C PRO A 235 -17.50 8.04 23.42
N THR A 236 -17.51 9.33 23.74
CA THR A 236 -18.71 10.15 23.72
C THR A 236 -18.68 10.90 22.39
N SER A 237 -19.47 10.38 21.45
CA SER A 237 -20.00 11.05 20.25
C SER A 237 -19.32 12.36 19.80
N SER A 238 -18.42 12.27 18.82
CA SER A 238 -18.16 13.29 17.77
C SER A 238 -16.95 12.77 16.98
N SER A 239 -16.89 12.71 15.65
CA SER A 239 -17.63 13.26 14.51
C SER A 239 -17.44 12.25 13.34
N PRO A 240 -18.32 12.22 12.33
CA PRO A 240 -18.30 11.15 11.33
C PRO A 240 -17.24 11.43 10.25
N SER A 241 -16.00 11.04 10.50
CA SER A 241 -15.09 10.66 9.40
C SER A 241 -15.73 9.46 8.70
N SER A 242 -16.00 9.60 7.41
CA SER A 242 -16.77 8.66 6.56
C SER A 242 -16.56 7.20 6.98
N LEU A 243 -17.51 6.69 7.77
CA LEU A 243 -17.52 5.31 8.21
C LEU A 243 -17.52 4.41 6.97
N ASP A 244 -16.69 3.38 7.01
CA ASP A 244 -16.68 2.33 6.00
C ASP A 244 -18.13 1.87 5.76
N PRO A 245 -18.61 1.80 4.50
CA PRO A 245 -19.93 1.28 4.16
C PRO A 245 -20.28 -0.04 4.84
N PHE A 246 -19.28 -0.86 5.18
CA PHE A 246 -19.47 -2.06 5.99
C PHE A 246 -19.91 -1.77 7.43
N THR A 247 -19.26 -0.81 8.10
CA THR A 247 -19.63 -0.39 9.46
C THR A 247 -21.04 0.19 9.50
N ILE A 248 -21.42 0.95 8.47
CA ILE A 248 -22.78 1.51 8.33
C ILE A 248 -23.82 0.37 8.22
N ALA A 249 -23.54 -0.66 7.43
CA ALA A 249 -24.43 -1.82 7.31
C ALA A 249 -24.55 -2.60 8.63
N LEU A 250 -23.45 -2.72 9.38
CA LEU A 250 -23.42 -3.41 10.66
C LEU A 250 -24.20 -2.65 11.76
N GLU A 251 -24.08 -1.32 11.79
CA GLU A 251 -24.88 -0.46 12.67
C GLU A 251 -26.37 -0.51 12.33
N ARG A 252 -26.71 -0.53 11.03
CA ARG A 252 -28.08 -0.76 10.57
C ARG A 252 -28.62 -2.10 11.05
N CYS A 253 -27.85 -3.19 10.89
CA CYS A 253 -28.26 -4.52 11.36
C CYS A 253 -28.50 -4.54 12.88
N LYS A 254 -27.62 -3.89 13.67
CA LYS A 254 -27.76 -3.79 15.12
C LYS A 254 -29.02 -3.02 15.53
N SER A 255 -29.33 -1.92 14.85
CA SER A 255 -30.55 -1.14 15.13
C SER A 255 -31.83 -1.89 14.77
N VAL A 256 -31.84 -2.66 13.68
CA VAL A 256 -32.97 -3.53 13.32
C VAL A 256 -33.17 -4.62 14.37
N PHE A 257 -32.09 -5.28 14.80
CA PHE A 257 -32.16 -6.36 15.78
C PHE A 257 -32.68 -5.90 17.15
N THR A 258 -32.20 -4.75 17.64
CA THR A 258 -32.70 -4.15 18.89
C THR A 258 -34.18 -3.77 18.80
N LYS A 259 -34.62 -3.22 17.66
CA LYS A 259 -36.04 -2.94 17.42
C LYS A 259 -36.89 -4.23 17.38
N GLN A 260 -36.38 -5.29 16.76
CA GLN A 260 -37.05 -6.59 16.70
C GLN A 260 -37.21 -7.22 18.09
N ILE A 261 -36.16 -7.17 18.93
CA ILE A 261 -36.24 -7.62 20.33
C ILE A 261 -37.33 -6.86 21.08
N GLY A 262 -37.38 -5.53 20.94
CA GLY A 262 -38.42 -4.71 21.57
C GLY A 262 -39.84 -5.09 21.13
N LEU A 263 -40.04 -5.38 19.85
CA LEU A 263 -41.33 -5.83 19.32
C LEU A 263 -41.73 -7.21 19.86
N HIS A 264 -40.79 -8.15 19.98
CA HIS A 264 -41.08 -9.46 20.57
C HIS A 264 -41.48 -9.36 22.04
N HIS A 265 -40.84 -8.48 22.82
CA HIS A 265 -41.24 -8.22 24.20
C HIS A 265 -42.66 -7.64 24.28
N ALA A 266 -42.96 -6.61 23.48
CA ALA A 266 -44.31 -6.03 23.45
C ALA A 266 -45.38 -7.06 23.05
N TYR A 267 -45.09 -7.91 22.07
CA TYR A 267 -45.96 -9.02 21.67
C TYR A 267 -46.18 -10.03 22.79
N ALA A 268 -45.12 -10.40 23.52
CA ALA A 268 -45.19 -11.31 24.66
C ALA A 268 -46.07 -10.73 25.78
N ASP A 269 -45.95 -9.44 26.08
CA ASP A 269 -46.74 -8.77 27.12
C ASP A 269 -48.22 -8.70 26.76
N ILE A 270 -48.54 -8.32 25.52
CA ILE A 270 -49.93 -8.22 25.05
C ILE A 270 -50.58 -9.60 24.98
N SER A 271 -49.86 -10.61 24.46
CA SER A 271 -50.37 -11.98 24.41
C SER A 271 -50.61 -12.56 25.82
N ALA A 272 -49.75 -12.29 26.79
CA ALA A 272 -49.98 -12.67 28.19
C ALA A 272 -51.23 -11.98 28.78
N SER A 273 -51.45 -10.70 28.46
CA SER A 273 -52.65 -9.96 28.86
C SER A 273 -53.92 -10.56 28.25
N LEU A 274 -53.90 -10.94 26.98
CA LEU A 274 -55.01 -11.60 26.30
C LEU A 274 -55.36 -12.94 26.97
N VAL A 275 -54.36 -13.76 27.28
CA VAL A 275 -54.56 -15.06 27.96
C VAL A 275 -55.16 -14.85 29.36
N LYS A 276 -54.76 -13.79 30.06
CA LYS A 276 -55.35 -13.43 31.36
C LYS A 276 -56.83 -13.07 31.24
N GLU A 277 -57.18 -12.19 30.30
CA GLU A 277 -58.58 -11.80 30.02
C GLU A 277 -59.44 -13.00 29.62
N GLN A 278 -58.93 -13.88 28.75
CA GLN A 278 -59.62 -15.12 28.38
C GLN A 278 -59.90 -16.02 29.61
N ARG A 279 -58.94 -16.11 30.54
CA ARG A 279 -59.09 -16.89 31.77
C ARG A 279 -60.12 -16.28 32.71
N GLU A 280 -60.15 -14.95 32.84
CA GLU A 280 -61.14 -14.23 33.65
C GLU A 280 -62.55 -14.35 33.05
N ALA A 281 -62.68 -14.21 31.74
CA ALA A 281 -63.92 -14.44 31.02
C ALA A 281 -64.44 -15.88 31.20
N ALA A 282 -63.55 -16.88 31.11
CA ALA A 282 -63.91 -18.29 31.34
C ALA A 282 -64.36 -18.55 32.79
N LYS A 283 -63.68 -17.97 33.79
CA LYS A 283 -64.09 -18.05 35.20
C LYS A 283 -65.46 -17.41 35.43
N SER A 284 -65.68 -16.23 34.86
CA SER A 284 -66.96 -15.51 34.92
C SER A 284 -68.09 -16.36 34.31
N TYR A 285 -67.87 -16.91 33.11
CA TYR A 285 -68.84 -17.79 32.45
C TYR A 285 -69.15 -19.06 33.27
N HIS A 286 -68.13 -19.69 33.85
CA HIS A 286 -68.31 -20.89 34.69
C HIS A 286 -69.08 -20.59 35.98
N SER A 287 -68.79 -19.46 36.63
CA SER A 287 -69.52 -18.99 37.82
C SER A 287 -71.00 -18.74 37.52
N THR A 288 -71.31 -18.09 36.40
CA THR A 288 -72.70 -17.83 35.98
C THR A 288 -73.43 -19.13 35.62
N ARG A 289 -72.75 -20.05 34.93
CA ARG A 289 -73.33 -21.35 34.52
C ARG A 289 -73.65 -22.26 35.71
N LEU A 290 -72.81 -22.27 36.74
CA LEU A 290 -72.99 -23.17 37.89
C LEU A 290 -74.01 -22.66 38.93
N GLN A 291 -74.59 -21.46 38.76
CA GLN A 291 -75.51 -20.85 39.73
C GLN A 291 -75.01 -20.91 41.19
N ILE A 292 -73.69 -20.85 41.40
CA ILE A 292 -73.11 -20.86 42.74
C ILE A 292 -73.25 -19.44 43.32
N VAL A 293 -74.48 -19.08 43.68
CA VAL A 293 -74.74 -18.12 44.75
C VAL A 293 -74.79 -18.97 46.01
N HIS A 294 -73.69 -19.01 46.77
CA HIS A 294 -73.69 -19.69 48.05
C HIS A 294 -74.77 -19.07 48.97
N THR A 295 -75.83 -19.84 49.20
CA THR A 295 -76.76 -19.79 50.34
C THR A 295 -77.41 -18.44 50.67
N LEU A 296 -78.50 -18.09 49.97
CA LEU A 296 -79.63 -17.40 50.60
C LEU A 296 -80.92 -18.13 50.21
N PRO A 297 -81.70 -18.66 51.18
CA PRO A 297 -82.96 -19.35 50.90
C PRO A 297 -84.07 -18.30 50.76
N VAL A 298 -84.07 -17.55 49.67
CA VAL A 298 -85.19 -16.68 49.31
C VAL A 298 -85.46 -16.87 47.82
N LYS A 299 -86.68 -17.31 47.50
CA LYS A 299 -87.19 -17.37 46.12
C LYS A 299 -87.24 -15.94 45.56
N PHE A 300 -86.18 -15.51 44.90
CA PHE A 300 -86.25 -14.34 44.03
C PHE A 300 -86.77 -14.78 42.67
N ASN A 301 -87.91 -14.22 42.29
CA ASN A 301 -88.32 -14.16 40.89
C ASN A 301 -87.32 -13.20 40.22
N ILE A 302 -86.41 -13.74 39.42
CA ILE A 302 -85.39 -12.96 38.72
C ILE A 302 -86.13 -12.16 37.64
N ALA A 303 -86.51 -10.93 37.97
CA ALA A 303 -86.78 -9.90 36.98
C ALA A 303 -85.49 -9.65 36.18
N ASP A 304 -85.67 -9.26 34.91
CA ASP A 304 -84.69 -9.23 33.83
C ASP A 304 -83.23 -8.93 34.23
N PRO A 305 -82.26 -9.58 33.56
CA PRO A 305 -80.84 -9.46 33.89
C PRO A 305 -80.44 -8.00 33.98
N ASP A 306 -79.89 -7.64 35.15
CA ASP A 306 -79.33 -6.34 35.46
C ASP A 306 -78.60 -5.75 34.25
N THR A 307 -79.08 -4.61 33.74
CA THR A 307 -78.55 -3.95 32.53
C THR A 307 -77.06 -3.67 32.62
N THR A 308 -76.52 -3.60 33.84
CA THR A 308 -75.11 -3.45 34.15
C THR A 308 -74.25 -4.66 33.71
N LEU A 309 -74.77 -5.89 33.76
CA LEU A 309 -74.05 -7.11 33.34
C LEU A 309 -73.94 -7.22 31.81
N ALA A 310 -74.98 -6.80 31.09
CA ALA A 310 -74.96 -6.72 29.64
C ALA A 310 -73.92 -5.68 29.16
N ALA A 311 -73.88 -4.51 29.80
CA ALA A 311 -72.89 -3.48 29.52
C ALA A 311 -71.45 -3.97 29.77
N LYS A 312 -71.19 -4.62 30.92
CA LYS A 312 -69.86 -5.17 31.26
C LYS A 312 -69.41 -6.29 30.31
N ARG A 313 -70.34 -7.12 29.83
CA ARG A 313 -70.04 -8.14 28.81
C ARG A 313 -69.65 -7.50 27.48
N GLN A 314 -70.36 -6.45 27.08
CA GLN A 314 -70.09 -5.74 25.83
C GLN A 314 -68.75 -4.99 25.88
N GLU A 315 -68.39 -4.43 27.04
CA GLU A 315 -67.07 -3.85 27.30
C GLU A 315 -65.94 -4.90 27.19
N MET A 316 -66.09 -6.08 27.78
CA MET A 316 -65.09 -7.17 27.63
C MET A 316 -64.94 -7.64 26.19
N ILE A 317 -66.04 -7.74 25.43
CA ILE A 317 -65.99 -8.12 24.01
C ILE A 317 -65.24 -7.05 23.19
N ALA A 318 -65.55 -5.77 23.41
CA ALA A 318 -64.86 -4.68 22.74
C ALA A 318 -63.37 -4.64 23.07
N LYS A 319 -63.00 -4.87 24.34
CA LYS A 319 -61.60 -4.96 24.77
C LYS A 319 -60.88 -6.15 24.13
N HIS A 320 -61.53 -7.31 24.04
CA HIS A 320 -60.98 -8.49 23.37
C HIS A 320 -60.75 -8.27 21.87
N GLN A 321 -61.70 -7.62 21.19
CA GLN A 321 -61.58 -7.26 19.77
C GLN A 321 -60.42 -6.29 19.55
N SER A 322 -60.34 -5.23 20.36
CA SER A 322 -59.25 -4.25 20.30
C SER A 322 -57.87 -4.89 20.53
N LEU A 323 -57.72 -5.77 21.52
CA LEU A 323 -56.46 -6.49 21.75
C LEU A 323 -56.11 -7.46 20.61
N SER A 324 -57.12 -8.06 19.98
CA SER A 324 -56.89 -8.97 18.84
C SER A 324 -56.40 -8.22 17.60
N GLU A 325 -56.99 -7.05 17.31
CA GLU A 325 -56.52 -6.16 16.24
C GLU A 325 -55.08 -5.67 16.50
N GLU A 326 -54.77 -5.28 17.75
CA GLU A 326 -53.41 -4.86 18.13
C GLU A 326 -52.39 -5.99 17.96
N ILE A 327 -52.75 -7.23 18.31
CA ILE A 327 -51.90 -8.41 18.11
C ILE A 327 -51.66 -8.68 16.61
N GLU A 328 -52.69 -8.57 15.77
CA GLU A 328 -52.55 -8.74 14.33
C GLU A 328 -51.62 -7.68 13.73
N GLU A 329 -51.78 -6.40 14.11
CA GLU A 329 -50.90 -5.31 13.68
C GLU A 329 -49.46 -5.54 14.13
N LEU A 330 -49.24 -5.92 15.39
CA LEU A 330 -47.89 -6.19 15.92
C LEU A 330 -47.26 -7.40 15.22
N SER A 331 -48.03 -8.45 14.95
CA SER A 331 -47.55 -9.63 14.21
C SER A 331 -47.14 -9.29 12.77
N ALA A 332 -47.84 -8.36 12.12
CA ALA A 332 -47.47 -7.87 10.80
C ALA A 332 -46.17 -7.06 10.85
N LYS A 333 -45.98 -6.22 11.87
CA LYS A 333 -44.74 -5.47 12.11
C LYS A 333 -43.54 -6.37 12.39
N VAL A 334 -43.72 -7.44 13.18
CA VAL A 334 -42.67 -8.45 13.43
C VAL A 334 -42.26 -9.15 12.14
N ARG A 335 -43.22 -9.63 11.34
CA ARG A 335 -42.94 -10.27 10.04
C ARG A 335 -42.21 -9.33 9.07
N ALA A 336 -42.60 -8.06 9.03
CA ALA A 336 -41.92 -7.06 8.20
C ALA A 336 -40.47 -6.81 8.66
N ALA A 337 -40.23 -6.74 9.97
CA ALA A 337 -38.89 -6.57 10.53
C ALA A 337 -37.99 -7.79 10.26
N GLU A 338 -38.54 -9.01 10.38
CA GLU A 338 -37.84 -10.26 10.04
C GLU A 338 -37.44 -10.32 8.57
N ALA A 339 -38.32 -9.88 7.66
CA ALA A 339 -38.02 -9.83 6.23
C ALA A 339 -36.84 -8.89 5.93
N VAL A 340 -36.83 -7.69 6.52
CA VAL A 340 -35.71 -6.74 6.39
C VAL A 340 -34.42 -7.28 7.01
N GLY A 341 -34.51 -7.94 8.17
CA GLY A 341 -33.36 -8.58 8.81
C GLY A 341 -32.73 -9.67 7.92
N LYS A 342 -33.56 -10.46 7.24
CA LYS A 342 -33.10 -11.48 6.30
C LYS A 342 -32.42 -10.87 5.08
N GLU A 343 -32.98 -9.82 4.50
CA GLU A 343 -32.38 -9.12 3.35
C GLU A 343 -30.99 -8.56 3.68
N ILE A 344 -30.83 -7.91 4.83
CA ILE A 344 -29.53 -7.39 5.29
C ILE A 344 -28.53 -8.52 5.52
N LEU A 345 -28.97 -9.64 6.09
CA LEU A 345 -28.11 -10.80 6.32
C LEU A 345 -27.62 -11.42 5.01
N ASP A 346 -28.52 -11.58 4.04
CA ASP A 346 -28.19 -12.11 2.71
C ASP A 346 -27.17 -11.18 2.00
N GLU A 347 -27.34 -9.86 2.08
CA GLU A 347 -26.38 -8.88 1.55
C GLU A 347 -25.00 -8.99 2.23
N LEU A 348 -24.97 -9.15 3.56
CA LEU A 348 -23.72 -9.30 4.32
C LEU A 348 -22.99 -10.60 3.95
N VAL A 349 -23.73 -11.70 3.76
CA VAL A 349 -23.18 -12.99 3.32
C VAL A 349 -22.58 -12.88 1.93
N GLU A 350 -23.29 -12.25 0.98
CA GLU A 350 -22.78 -12.05 -0.38
C GLU A 350 -21.50 -11.20 -0.42
N ARG A 351 -21.44 -10.13 0.38
CA ARG A 351 -20.24 -9.29 0.53
C ARG A 351 -19.08 -10.07 1.15
N TYR A 352 -19.34 -10.87 2.18
CA TYR A 352 -18.33 -11.70 2.82
C TYR A 352 -17.74 -12.74 1.85
N ASP A 353 -18.60 -13.40 1.06
CA ASP A 353 -18.18 -14.35 0.04
C ASP A 353 -17.35 -13.69 -1.06
N THR A 354 -17.77 -12.51 -1.50
CA THR A 354 -17.03 -11.70 -2.50
C THR A 354 -15.65 -11.30 -1.97
N SER A 355 -15.57 -10.80 -0.73
CA SER A 355 -14.30 -10.46 -0.07
C SER A 355 -13.39 -11.68 0.07
N THR A 356 -13.96 -12.83 0.46
CA THR A 356 -13.23 -14.10 0.59
C THR A 356 -12.67 -14.58 -0.76
N ARG A 357 -13.44 -14.43 -1.85
CA ARG A 357 -12.97 -14.75 -3.21
C ARG A 357 -11.82 -13.83 -3.62
N LEU A 358 -11.97 -12.52 -3.45
CA LEU A 358 -10.92 -11.54 -3.76
C LEU A 358 -9.64 -11.81 -2.97
N HIS A 359 -9.76 -12.15 -1.68
CA HIS A 359 -8.61 -12.53 -0.86
C HIS A 359 -7.91 -13.79 -1.38
N LYS A 360 -8.70 -14.84 -1.72
CA LYS A 360 -8.14 -16.07 -2.31
C LYS A 360 -7.40 -15.80 -3.62
N ASP A 361 -7.95 -14.93 -4.47
CA ASP A 361 -7.32 -14.60 -5.75
C ASP A 361 -6.09 -13.72 -5.58
N ALA A 362 -6.10 -12.77 -4.64
CA ALA A 362 -4.91 -12.00 -4.25
C ALA A 362 -3.79 -12.91 -3.71
N VAL A 363 -4.12 -13.91 -2.88
CA VAL A 363 -3.16 -14.89 -2.37
C VAL A 363 -2.59 -15.76 -3.50
N LYS A 364 -3.40 -16.17 -4.48
CA LYS A 364 -2.92 -16.89 -5.67
C LYS A 364 -1.97 -16.02 -6.50
N ALA A 365 -2.33 -14.77 -6.75
CA ALA A 365 -1.49 -13.82 -7.49
C ALA A 365 -0.16 -13.57 -6.78
N TYR A 366 -0.17 -13.38 -5.46
CA TYR A 366 1.04 -13.28 -4.65
C TYR A 366 1.93 -14.53 -4.77
N LYS A 367 1.34 -15.73 -4.67
CA LYS A 367 2.08 -16.99 -4.83
C LYS A 367 2.71 -17.13 -6.22
N PHE A 368 2.03 -16.65 -7.26
CA PHE A 368 2.56 -16.64 -8.62
C PHE A 368 3.77 -15.71 -8.75
N VAL A 369 3.63 -14.45 -8.31
CA VAL A 369 4.74 -13.46 -8.33
C VAL A 369 5.94 -13.95 -7.52
N ARG A 370 5.69 -14.56 -6.35
CA ARG A 370 6.76 -15.12 -5.53
C ARG A 370 7.54 -16.22 -6.27
N ARG A 371 6.86 -17.15 -6.94
CA ARG A 371 7.55 -18.18 -7.75
C ARG A 371 8.37 -17.55 -8.88
N GLU A 372 7.84 -16.54 -9.56
CA GLU A 372 8.57 -15.85 -10.63
C GLU A 372 9.85 -15.16 -10.10
N ILE A 373 9.78 -14.56 -8.91
CA ILE A 373 10.96 -13.99 -8.24
C ILE A 373 11.97 -15.09 -7.90
N ASP A 374 11.51 -16.19 -7.29
CA ASP A 374 12.37 -17.33 -6.92
C ASP A 374 13.07 -17.92 -8.17
N ASP A 375 12.35 -18.07 -9.29
CA ASP A 375 12.90 -18.56 -10.56
C ASP A 375 13.94 -17.59 -11.14
N ARG A 376 13.68 -16.28 -11.11
CA ARG A 376 14.65 -15.25 -11.55
C ARG A 376 15.88 -15.19 -10.66
N MET A 377 15.71 -15.36 -9.35
CA MET A 377 16.81 -15.45 -8.39
C MET A 377 17.65 -16.69 -8.63
N TYR A 378 17.02 -17.85 -8.86
CA TYR A 378 17.70 -19.09 -9.20
C TYR A 378 18.50 -18.95 -10.50
N ALA A 379 17.90 -18.39 -11.55
CA ALA A 379 18.56 -18.13 -12.82
C ALA A 379 19.76 -17.16 -12.67
N THR A 380 19.59 -16.10 -11.89
CA THR A 380 20.67 -15.13 -11.59
C THR A 380 21.82 -15.81 -10.84
N ASN A 381 21.52 -16.61 -9.82
CA ASN A 381 22.51 -17.36 -9.07
C ASN A 381 23.24 -18.40 -9.94
N ALA A 382 22.52 -19.10 -10.82
CA ALA A 382 23.10 -20.03 -11.78
C ALA A 382 24.07 -19.30 -12.73
N ARG A 383 23.71 -18.13 -13.24
CA ARG A 383 24.60 -17.27 -14.05
C ARG A 383 25.85 -16.83 -13.27
N HIS A 384 25.71 -16.43 -12.01
CA HIS A 384 26.85 -16.06 -11.18
C HIS A 384 27.79 -17.23 -10.93
N ARG A 385 27.25 -18.44 -10.67
CA ARG A 385 28.05 -19.67 -10.53
C ARG A 385 28.78 -20.00 -11.83
N PHE A 386 28.08 -19.94 -12.96
CA PHE A 386 28.68 -20.18 -14.26
C PHE A 386 29.81 -19.18 -14.57
N ALA A 387 29.58 -17.89 -14.33
CA ALA A 387 30.59 -16.85 -14.50
C ALA A 387 31.80 -17.05 -13.57
N ALA A 388 31.58 -17.53 -12.34
CA ALA A 388 32.67 -17.89 -11.44
C ALA A 388 33.47 -19.10 -11.96
N SER A 389 32.80 -20.14 -12.46
CA SER A 389 33.46 -21.30 -13.07
C SER A 389 34.27 -20.93 -14.32
N LEU A 390 33.79 -19.99 -15.13
CA LEU A 390 34.53 -19.42 -16.26
C LEU A 390 35.79 -18.69 -15.81
N ARG A 391 35.68 -17.83 -14.78
CA ARG A 391 36.86 -17.12 -14.22
C ARG A 391 37.90 -18.08 -13.65
N ASN A 392 37.47 -19.21 -13.11
CA ASN A 392 38.34 -20.24 -12.56
C ASN A 392 38.92 -21.18 -13.64
N GLY A 393 38.61 -20.96 -14.93
CA GLY A 393 39.14 -21.77 -16.03
C GLY A 393 38.60 -23.21 -16.09
N SER A 394 37.38 -23.45 -15.59
CA SER A 394 36.79 -24.79 -15.66
C SER A 394 36.57 -25.20 -17.13
N PRO A 395 37.12 -26.34 -17.59
CA PRO A 395 37.05 -26.74 -19.00
C PRO A 395 35.61 -26.99 -19.48
N ASP A 396 34.75 -27.51 -18.62
CA ASP A 396 33.32 -27.69 -18.93
C ASP A 396 32.57 -26.36 -19.06
N ALA A 397 32.93 -25.35 -18.26
CA ALA A 397 32.32 -24.03 -18.35
C ALA A 397 32.74 -23.31 -19.64
N ILE A 398 34.01 -23.44 -20.04
CA ILE A 398 34.53 -22.88 -21.29
C ILE A 398 33.84 -23.53 -22.50
N ARG A 399 33.75 -24.87 -22.55
CA ARG A 399 33.03 -25.59 -23.62
C ARG A 399 31.58 -25.12 -23.74
N LYS A 400 30.85 -25.04 -22.61
CA LYS A 400 29.47 -24.54 -22.59
C LYS A 400 29.35 -23.10 -23.07
N HIS A 401 30.32 -22.24 -22.76
CA HIS A 401 30.31 -20.85 -23.21
C HIS A 401 30.56 -20.74 -24.72
N GLU A 402 31.49 -21.52 -25.27
CA GLU A 402 31.74 -21.60 -26.72
C GLU A 402 30.52 -22.14 -27.47
N GLU A 403 29.87 -23.19 -26.95
CA GLU A 403 28.61 -23.72 -27.49
C GLU A 403 27.50 -22.65 -27.48
N GLN A 404 27.34 -21.93 -26.36
CA GLN A 404 26.36 -20.86 -26.24
C GLN A 404 26.64 -19.72 -27.22
N LYS A 405 27.90 -19.33 -27.38
CA LYS A 405 28.31 -18.30 -28.35
C LYS A 405 28.02 -18.73 -29.78
N ALA A 406 28.30 -19.99 -30.14
CA ALA A 406 27.99 -20.54 -31.46
C ALA A 406 26.48 -20.55 -31.74
N LEU A 407 25.66 -20.83 -30.72
CA LEU A 407 24.21 -20.76 -30.83
C LEU A 407 23.72 -19.31 -31.03
N ASP A 408 24.22 -18.36 -30.23
CA ASP A 408 23.85 -16.95 -30.33
C ASP A 408 24.24 -16.35 -31.70
N GLU A 409 25.40 -16.74 -32.24
CA GLU A 409 25.84 -16.40 -33.60
C GLU A 409 24.90 -17.00 -34.66
N ALA A 410 24.50 -18.27 -34.54
CA ALA A 410 23.57 -18.91 -35.46
C ALA A 410 22.17 -18.27 -35.43
N VAL A 411 21.67 -17.91 -34.24
CA VAL A 411 20.39 -17.21 -34.07
C VAL A 411 20.46 -15.80 -34.65
N SER A 412 21.55 -15.07 -34.40
CA SER A 412 21.75 -13.73 -34.95
C SER A 412 21.82 -13.75 -36.49
N ALA A 413 22.52 -14.72 -37.07
CA ALA A 413 22.60 -14.91 -38.52
C ALA A 413 21.22 -15.22 -39.14
N TYR A 414 20.37 -16.00 -38.44
CA TYR A 414 18.99 -16.26 -38.86
C TYR A 414 18.16 -14.97 -38.94
N TYR A 415 18.25 -14.10 -37.93
CA TYR A 415 17.49 -12.84 -37.90
C TYR A 415 18.04 -11.77 -38.86
N GLN A 416 19.33 -11.83 -39.22
CA GLN A 416 19.95 -10.88 -40.17
C GLN A 416 19.69 -11.22 -41.64
N GLY A 417 18.99 -12.33 -41.94
CA GLY A 417 18.52 -12.65 -43.30
C GLY A 417 19.61 -12.91 -44.34
N SER A 418 20.86 -13.12 -43.92
CA SER A 418 22.01 -13.28 -44.81
C SER A 418 22.18 -14.71 -45.35
N ASP A 419 21.47 -15.69 -44.80
CA ASP A 419 21.47 -17.08 -45.25
C ASP A 419 20.07 -17.57 -45.60
N LYS A 420 19.97 -18.43 -46.64
CA LYS A 420 18.72 -19.10 -46.99
C LYS A 420 18.15 -19.80 -45.74
N PRO A 421 16.86 -19.61 -45.41
CA PRO A 421 16.26 -20.07 -44.15
C PRO A 421 16.39 -21.59 -43.92
N GLU A 422 16.53 -22.37 -44.99
CA GLU A 422 16.74 -23.81 -44.93
C GLU A 422 18.07 -24.21 -44.28
N ASN A 423 19.16 -23.47 -44.53
CA ASN A 423 20.49 -23.79 -43.98
C ASN A 423 20.61 -23.40 -42.49
N ALA A 424 20.00 -22.27 -42.11
CA ALA A 424 19.97 -21.84 -40.72
C ALA A 424 19.10 -22.77 -39.86
N SER A 425 17.95 -23.22 -40.38
CA SER A 425 17.08 -24.18 -39.68
C SER A 425 17.75 -25.54 -39.48
N GLN A 426 18.50 -26.03 -40.47
CA GLN A 426 19.30 -27.27 -40.34
C GLN A 426 20.44 -27.14 -39.32
N ARG A 427 21.13 -25.99 -39.27
CA ARG A 427 22.17 -25.72 -38.25
C ARG A 427 21.57 -25.65 -36.84
N ILE A 428 20.43 -24.97 -36.66
CA ILE A 428 19.72 -24.91 -35.38
C ILE A 428 19.26 -26.30 -34.94
N GLN A 429 18.73 -27.12 -35.86
CA GLN A 429 18.34 -28.51 -35.56
C GLN A 429 19.53 -29.39 -35.16
N LEU A 430 20.69 -29.26 -35.82
CA LEU A 430 21.90 -30.03 -35.48
C LEU A 430 22.44 -29.68 -34.08
N VAL A 431 22.51 -28.39 -33.75
CA VAL A 431 22.96 -27.91 -32.42
C VAL A 431 21.97 -28.33 -31.33
N THR A 432 20.67 -28.20 -31.59
CA THR A 432 19.61 -28.62 -30.65
C THR A 432 19.64 -30.13 -30.40
N ARG A 433 19.93 -30.94 -31.44
CA ARG A 433 20.00 -32.40 -31.32
C ARG A 433 21.23 -32.86 -30.52
N GLN A 434 22.36 -32.17 -30.66
CA GLN A 434 23.55 -32.39 -29.81
C GLN A 434 23.31 -31.99 -28.35
N TYR A 435 22.56 -30.90 -28.10
CA TYR A 435 22.19 -30.46 -26.76
C TYR A 435 21.29 -31.49 -26.05
N MET A 436 20.26 -31.97 -26.75
CA MET A 436 19.33 -32.99 -26.24
C MET A 436 19.99 -34.35 -26.02
N SER A 437 20.95 -34.77 -26.86
CA SER A 437 21.66 -36.05 -26.65
C SER A 437 22.58 -36.06 -25.42
N ASN A 438 23.13 -34.90 -25.04
CA ASN A 438 24.03 -34.76 -23.89
C ASN A 438 23.28 -34.57 -22.56
N GLU A 439 22.10 -33.96 -22.56
CA GLU A 439 21.23 -33.89 -21.37
C GLU A 439 20.53 -35.23 -21.08
N VAL A 440 20.09 -35.97 -22.11
CA VAL A 440 19.42 -37.27 -21.93
C VAL A 440 20.38 -38.35 -21.40
N THR A 441 21.69 -38.27 -21.70
CA THR A 441 22.68 -39.21 -21.15
C THR A 441 23.17 -38.86 -19.75
N SER A 442 23.01 -37.62 -19.28
CA SER A 442 23.46 -37.18 -17.95
C SER A 442 22.38 -37.19 -16.87
N CYS A 443 21.11 -37.42 -17.22
CA CYS A 443 19.99 -37.37 -16.27
C CYS A 443 19.14 -38.66 -16.20
N ILE A 444 19.68 -39.80 -16.66
CA ILE A 444 19.17 -41.12 -16.22
C ILE A 444 20.02 -41.54 -15.01
N THR A 445 19.80 -40.87 -13.88
CA THR A 445 20.18 -41.46 -12.60
C THR A 445 19.38 -42.74 -12.47
N SER A 446 20.07 -43.88 -12.53
CA SER A 446 19.51 -45.18 -12.16
C SER A 446 18.89 -45.05 -10.77
N THR A 447 17.58 -44.90 -10.71
CA THR A 447 16.85 -44.90 -9.46
C THR A 447 16.77 -46.34 -9.00
N THR A 448 17.65 -46.73 -8.07
CA THR A 448 17.40 -47.90 -7.23
C THR A 448 16.09 -47.66 -6.49
N PRO A 449 15.05 -48.47 -6.71
CA PRO A 449 13.75 -48.23 -6.09
C PRO A 449 13.86 -48.38 -4.57
N ASP A 450 13.47 -47.32 -3.87
CA ASP A 450 13.34 -47.32 -2.41
C ASP A 450 12.22 -48.27 -1.98
N LYS A 451 12.60 -49.28 -1.19
CA LYS A 451 11.82 -50.22 -0.36
C LYS A 451 10.61 -50.92 -1.04
N PRO A 452 10.49 -52.26 -0.96
CA PRO A 452 9.51 -53.08 -1.71
C PRO A 452 8.02 -52.83 -1.40
N ASN A 453 7.68 -51.90 -0.51
CA ASN A 453 6.31 -51.62 -0.06
C ASN A 453 5.79 -50.25 -0.52
N THR A 454 6.45 -49.56 -1.45
CA THR A 454 5.92 -48.31 -2.01
C THR A 454 4.99 -48.59 -3.21
N PRO A 455 3.89 -47.85 -3.38
CA PRO A 455 2.97 -48.00 -4.52
C PRO A 455 3.67 -47.87 -5.89
N ALA A 456 4.77 -47.10 -5.96
CA ALA A 456 5.59 -46.97 -7.16
C ALA A 456 6.28 -48.29 -7.56
N PHE A 457 6.75 -49.08 -6.59
CA PHE A 457 7.32 -50.41 -6.83
C PHE A 457 6.24 -51.37 -7.36
N TRP A 458 5.04 -51.34 -6.79
CA TRP A 458 3.92 -52.19 -7.24
C TRP A 458 3.37 -51.79 -8.62
N MET A 459 3.48 -50.52 -9.00
CA MET A 459 3.17 -50.07 -10.36
C MET A 459 4.18 -50.60 -11.39
N MET A 460 5.48 -50.58 -11.07
CA MET A 460 6.52 -51.13 -11.96
C MET A 460 6.40 -52.65 -12.13
N GLU A 461 6.07 -53.41 -11.08
CA GLU A 461 5.84 -54.86 -11.19
C GLU A 461 4.47 -55.23 -11.78
N GLY A 462 3.61 -54.26 -12.12
CA GLY A 462 2.26 -54.52 -12.64
C GLY A 462 1.30 -55.15 -11.61
N ARG A 463 1.61 -55.07 -10.31
CA ARG A 463 0.79 -55.64 -9.22
C ARG A 463 -0.26 -54.68 -8.68
N PHE A 464 -0.20 -53.39 -9.03
CA PHE A 464 -1.18 -52.41 -8.59
C PHE A 464 -2.46 -52.48 -9.45
N LYS A 465 -3.56 -52.95 -8.85
CA LYS A 465 -4.91 -52.87 -9.46
C LYS A 465 -5.73 -51.80 -8.71
N PRO A 466 -6.08 -50.67 -9.34
CA PRO A 466 -6.95 -49.69 -8.69
C PRO A 466 -8.33 -50.30 -8.42
N PRO A 467 -8.98 -49.93 -7.31
CA PRO A 467 -10.34 -50.38 -7.01
C PRO A 467 -11.28 -49.91 -8.12
N ARG A 468 -12.13 -50.82 -8.60
CA ARG A 468 -13.15 -50.48 -9.60
C ARG A 468 -14.15 -49.50 -8.96
N PRO A 469 -14.51 -48.41 -9.65
CA PRO A 469 -15.54 -47.50 -9.17
C PRO A 469 -16.86 -48.27 -9.04
N SER A 470 -17.50 -48.13 -7.87
CA SER A 470 -18.81 -48.69 -7.52
C SER A 470 -19.96 -47.94 -8.20
#